data_AF-C1CHC8-F1
#
_entry.id   AF-C1CHC8-F1
#
_cell.length_a   1.000
_cell.length_b   1.000
_cell.length_c   1.000
_cell.angle_alpha   90.00
_cell.angle_beta   90.00
_cell.angle_gamma   90.00
#
_symmetry.space_group_name_H-M   'P 1'
#
loop_
_entity.id
_entity.type
_entity.pdbx_description
1 polymer ?
#
loop_
_entity_poly.entity_id
_entity_poly.type
_entity_poly.pdbx_seq_one_letter_code
_entity_poly.pdbx_strand_id
1 'polypeptide(L)'
;MIAKKIFSNPEITCQFIRDMLDLPAKNVTILEGSDIHVLLSMPYSVQDFYTSIDVLAELDNGTQVIIEIQVHHQNFFINHLWTYLCSQVNQNLEKIRQREGDTH
;
A
#
# COMPACT_ATOMS: atom_id res chain seq x y z
N MET A 1 -3.28 13.69 2.95
CA MET A 1 -1.86 13.89 2.60
C MET A 1 -0.95 12.82 3.24
N ILE A 2 -1.40 12.17 4.32
CA ILE A 2 -0.69 11.09 5.02
C ILE A 2 -0.79 9.75 4.26
N ALA A 3 -1.98 9.36 3.78
CA ALA A 3 -2.16 8.12 3.02
C ALA A 3 -1.24 8.04 1.79
N LYS A 4 -1.12 9.15 1.04
CA LYS A 4 -0.14 9.26 -0.05
C LYS A 4 1.27 8.93 0.40
N LYS A 5 1.74 9.54 1.49
CA LYS A 5 3.09 9.30 2.03
C LYS A 5 3.30 7.85 2.48
N ILE A 6 2.29 7.22 3.06
CA ILE A 6 2.35 5.82 3.49
C ILE A 6 2.51 4.91 2.26
N PHE A 7 1.63 5.08 1.26
CA PHE A 7 1.64 4.25 0.06
C PHE A 7 2.73 4.61 -0.95
N SER A 8 3.43 5.74 -0.77
CA SER A 8 4.66 6.05 -1.49
C SER A 8 5.87 5.23 -1.00
N ASN A 9 5.75 4.49 0.12
CA ASN A 9 6.80 3.57 0.57
C ASN A 9 6.58 2.18 -0.07
N PRO A 10 7.50 1.69 -0.92
CA PRO A 10 7.38 0.40 -1.58
C PRO A 10 7.20 -0.78 -0.63
N GLU A 11 7.88 -0.80 0.52
CA GLU A 11 7.79 -1.91 1.47
C GLU A 11 6.39 -1.99 2.09
N ILE A 12 5.87 -0.85 2.52
CA ILE A 12 4.53 -0.76 3.12
C ILE A 12 3.47 -1.12 2.08
N THR A 13 3.60 -0.61 0.87
CA THR A 13 2.65 -0.87 -0.23
C THR A 13 2.70 -2.31 -0.70
N CYS A 14 3.89 -2.92 -0.77
CA CYS A 14 4.05 -4.34 -1.08
C CYS A 14 3.35 -5.21 -0.04
N GLN A 15 3.57 -4.93 1.25
CA GLN A 15 2.92 -5.65 2.34
C GLN A 15 1.40 -5.44 2.34
N PHE A 16 0.94 -4.21 2.07
CA PHE A 16 -0.49 -3.92 1.95
C PHE A 16 -1.15 -4.72 0.82
N ILE A 17 -0.52 -4.80 -0.37
CA ILE A 17 -1.02 -5.58 -1.50
C ILE A 17 -1.10 -7.07 -1.13
N ARG A 18 -0.10 -7.60 -0.43
CA ARG A 18 -0.13 -8.99 0.08
C ARG A 18 -1.27 -9.22 1.05
N ASP A 19 -1.39 -8.37 2.06
CA ASP A 19 -2.29 -8.61 3.19
C ASP A 19 -3.75 -8.30 2.86
N MET A 20 -4.00 -7.25 2.07
CA MET A 20 -5.36 -6.77 1.79
C MET A 20 -5.94 -7.29 0.49
N LEU A 21 -5.10 -7.53 -0.54
CA LEU A 21 -5.55 -8.03 -1.83
C LEU A 21 -5.27 -9.52 -2.03
N ASP A 22 -4.58 -10.17 -1.08
CA ASP A 22 -4.16 -11.57 -1.16
C ASP A 22 -3.36 -11.89 -2.43
N LEU A 23 -2.55 -10.92 -2.87
CA LEU A 23 -1.69 -11.05 -4.06
C LEU A 23 -0.24 -11.31 -3.62
N PRO A 24 0.45 -12.32 -4.20
CA PRO A 24 1.82 -12.67 -3.85
C PRO A 24 2.82 -11.69 -4.50
N ALA A 25 2.74 -10.41 -4.14
CA ALA A 25 3.57 -9.35 -4.69
C ALA A 25 4.99 -9.46 -4.14
N LYS A 26 5.96 -9.77 -4.98
CA LYS A 26 7.38 -9.86 -4.61
C LYS A 26 8.02 -8.48 -4.43
N ASN A 27 7.77 -7.60 -5.39
CA ASN A 27 8.33 -6.26 -5.42
C ASN A 27 7.28 -5.28 -5.94
N VAL A 28 7.39 -4.02 -5.54
CA VAL A 28 6.52 -2.96 -6.03
C VAL A 28 7.31 -1.73 -6.43
N THR A 29 6.87 -1.07 -7.50
CA THR A 29 7.39 0.21 -7.96
C THR A 29 6.25 1.21 -7.94
N ILE A 30 6.44 2.32 -7.24
CA ILE A 30 5.47 3.42 -7.20
C ILE A 30 5.61 4.18 -8.51
N LEU A 31 4.52 4.25 -9.28
CA LEU A 31 4.44 5.04 -10.49
C LEU A 31 3.92 6.42 -10.07
N GLU A 32 4.69 7.49 -10.32
CA GLU A 32 4.22 8.84 -10.01
C GLU A 32 3.04 9.19 -10.93
N GLY A 33 1.86 9.37 -10.32
CA GLY A 33 0.51 9.37 -10.92
C GLY A 33 0.23 10.40 -12.01
N SER A 34 0.92 10.28 -13.14
CA SER A 34 0.59 10.95 -14.41
C SER A 34 0.51 9.97 -15.57
N ASP A 35 0.99 8.73 -15.42
CA ASP A 35 1.15 7.80 -16.55
C ASP A 35 -0.13 7.04 -16.91
N ILE A 36 -1.06 6.83 -15.97
CA ILE A 36 -2.32 6.10 -16.24
C ILE A 36 -3.48 7.04 -16.61
N HIS A 37 -3.46 8.29 -16.15
CA HIS A 37 -4.48 9.29 -16.48
C HIS A 37 -4.53 9.66 -17.98
N VAL A 38 -3.55 9.26 -18.79
CA VAL A 38 -3.56 9.42 -20.25
C VAL A 38 -4.31 8.26 -20.95
N LEU A 39 -4.45 7.10 -20.30
CA LEU A 39 -5.04 5.90 -20.92
C LEU A 39 -6.53 5.68 -20.60
N LEU A 40 -7.04 6.27 -19.52
CA LEU A 40 -8.44 6.13 -19.12
C LEU A 40 -9.07 7.52 -18.93
N SER A 41 -9.61 8.05 -20.03
CA SER A 41 -10.48 9.23 -20.05
C SER A 41 -11.84 8.91 -19.43
N MET A 42 -11.88 8.63 -18.13
CA MET A 42 -13.11 8.62 -17.35
C MET A 42 -13.22 9.92 -16.54
N PRO A 43 -14.32 10.67 -16.65
CA PRO A 43 -14.54 11.87 -15.85
C PRO A 43 -15.07 11.43 -14.48
N TYR A 44 -14.25 10.73 -13.70
CA TYR A 44 -14.57 10.55 -12.29
C TYR A 44 -14.21 11.82 -11.56
N SER A 45 -15.21 12.43 -10.95
CA SER A 45 -15.09 13.62 -10.11
C SER A 45 -13.94 13.43 -9.12
N VAL A 46 -12.81 14.08 -9.43
CA VAL A 46 -11.55 14.14 -8.65
C VAL A 46 -11.77 14.73 -7.24
N GLN A 47 -13.02 14.95 -6.84
CA GLN A 47 -13.43 15.71 -5.67
C GLN A 47 -13.70 14.85 -4.42
N ASP A 48 -13.78 13.51 -4.58
CA ASP A 48 -14.09 12.58 -3.48
C ASP A 48 -12.88 11.76 -3.01
N PHE A 49 -11.81 11.69 -3.80
CA PHE A 49 -10.58 10.97 -3.47
C PHE A 49 -9.45 11.94 -3.17
N TYR A 50 -8.88 11.85 -1.97
CA TYR A 50 -7.80 12.74 -1.55
C TYR A 50 -6.44 12.30 -2.14
N THR A 51 -6.32 11.05 -2.58
CA THR A 51 -5.08 10.47 -3.10
C THR A 51 -5.37 9.28 -4.00
N SER A 52 -4.83 9.29 -5.22
CA SER A 52 -4.60 8.11 -6.05
C SER A 52 -3.09 7.88 -6.19
N ILE A 53 -2.66 6.63 -6.10
CA ILE A 53 -1.28 6.19 -6.38
C ILE A 53 -1.36 4.96 -7.29
N ASP A 54 -0.56 4.99 -8.35
CA ASP A 54 -0.37 3.87 -9.26
C ASP A 54 0.84 3.04 -8.80
N VAL A 55 0.67 1.72 -8.78
CA VAL A 55 1.69 0.78 -8.30
C VAL A 55 1.86 -0.32 -9.32
N LEU A 56 3.09 -0.51 -9.82
CA LEU A 56 3.48 -1.71 -10.56
C LEU A 56 3.95 -2.76 -9.56
N ALA A 57 3.19 -3.85 -9.41
CA ALA A 57 3.58 -4.99 -8.59
C ALA A 57 4.05 -6.16 -9.46
N GLU A 58 5.23 -6.68 -9.15
CA GLU A 58 5.74 -7.94 -9.70
C GLU A 58 5.36 -9.07 -8.74
N LEU A 59 4.62 -10.06 -9.22
CA LEU A 59 4.23 -11.24 -8.46
C LEU A 59 5.36 -12.28 -8.45
N ASP A 60 5.30 -13.23 -7.51
CA ASP A 60 6.30 -14.29 -7.36
C ASP A 60 6.54 -15.14 -8.62
N ASN A 61 5.53 -15.26 -9.49
CA ASN A 61 5.62 -15.98 -10.77
C ASN A 61 6.17 -15.12 -11.92
N GLY A 62 6.60 -13.88 -11.66
CA GLY A 62 7.09 -12.93 -12.66
C GLY A 62 5.99 -12.17 -13.41
N THR A 63 4.71 -12.40 -13.08
CA THR A 63 3.60 -11.61 -13.64
C THR A 63 3.64 -10.20 -13.08
N GLN A 64 3.47 -9.20 -13.94
CA GLN A 64 3.38 -7.80 -13.53
C GLN A 64 1.92 -7.33 -13.57
N VAL A 65 1.47 -6.70 -12.50
CA VAL A 65 0.13 -6.12 -12.39
C VAL A 65 0.23 -4.65 -12.02
N ILE A 66 -0.61 -3.82 -12.62
CA ILE A 66 -0.74 -2.42 -12.27
C ILE A 66 -1.96 -2.26 -11.37
N ILE A 67 -1.78 -1.60 -10.23
CA ILE A 67 -2.79 -1.42 -9.19
C ILE A 67 -2.92 0.07 -8.90
N GLU A 68 -4.14 0.60 -9.04
CA GLU A 68 -4.46 1.95 -8.60
C GLU A 68 -5.05 1.91 -7.18
N ILE A 69 -4.38 2.55 -6.23
CA ILE A 69 -4.84 2.66 -4.84
C ILE A 69 -5.50 4.03 -4.65
N GLN A 70 -6.83 4.01 -4.53
CA GLN A 70 -7.63 5.21 -4.29
C GLN A 70 -8.11 5.26 -2.84
N VAL A 71 -7.88 6.39 -2.17
CA VAL A 71 -8.29 6.59 -0.77
C VAL A 71 -9.38 7.65 -0.68
N HIS A 72 -10.59 7.21 -0.35
CA HIS A 72 -11.72 8.08 -0.04
C HIS A 72 -11.68 8.51 1.44
N HIS A 73 -12.13 9.71 1.76
CA HIS A 73 -12.22 10.22 3.14
C HIS A 73 -13.41 9.61 3.91
N GLN A 74 -13.55 8.28 3.92
CA GLN A 74 -14.43 7.62 4.87
C GLN A 74 -13.64 7.34 6.15
N ASN A 75 -14.14 7.81 7.29
CA ASN A 75 -13.52 7.56 8.61
C ASN A 75 -13.26 6.06 8.84
N PHE A 76 -14.09 5.19 8.25
CA PHE A 76 -13.92 3.75 8.27
C PHE A 76 -12.58 3.30 7.67
N PHE A 77 -12.23 3.76 6.46
CA PHE A 77 -10.98 3.39 5.81
C PHE A 77 -9.77 3.90 6.57
N ILE A 78 -9.83 5.14 7.05
CA ILE A 78 -8.75 5.73 7.85
C ILE A 78 -8.55 4.94 9.15
N ASN A 79 -9.64 4.58 9.84
CA ASN A 79 -9.56 3.77 11.07
C ASN A 79 -9.01 2.37 10.80
N HIS A 80 -9.40 1.75 9.68
CA HIS A 80 -8.89 0.43 9.31
C HIS A 80 -7.40 0.48 8.95
N LEU A 81 -6.98 1.49 8.19
CA LEU A 81 -5.57 1.72 7.86
C LEU A 81 -4.74 2.00 9.13
N TRP A 82 -5.25 2.80 10.06
CA TRP A 82 -4.60 3.02 11.35
C TRP A 82 -4.46 1.73 12.15
N THR A 83 -5.52 0.93 12.24
CA THR A 83 -5.51 -0.36 12.93
C THR A 83 -4.47 -1.31 12.32
N TYR A 84 -4.41 -1.37 10.99
CA TYR A 84 -3.42 -2.14 10.26
C TYR A 84 -1.99 -1.67 10.55
N LEU A 85 -1.72 -0.36 10.44
CA LEU A 85 -0.41 0.21 10.72
C LEU A 85 0.03 -0.04 12.17
N CYS A 86 -0.86 0.14 13.14
CA CYS A 86 -0.58 -0.17 14.55
C CYS A 86 -0.24 -1.66 14.74
N SER A 87 -0.95 -2.55 14.06
CA SER A 87 -0.69 -3.99 14.11
C SER A 87 0.67 -4.33 13.51
N GLN A 88 1.02 -3.75 12.35
CA GLN A 88 2.32 -3.95 11.71
C GLN A 88 3.48 -3.44 12.59
N VAL A 89 3.33 -2.25 13.19
CA VAL A 89 4.33 -1.73 14.13
C VAL A 89 4.48 -2.65 15.34
N ASN A 90 3.38 -3.11 15.94
CA ASN A 90 3.43 -4.01 17.09
C ASN A 90 4.11 -5.36 16.75
N GLN A 91 3.74 -5.98 15.62
CA GLN A 91 4.35 -7.22 15.17
C GLN A 91 5.85 -7.07 14.89
N ASN A 92 6.27 -5.94 14.31
CA ASN A 92 7.69 -5.67 14.08
C ASN A 92 8.46 -5.47 15.39
N LEU A 93 7.87 -4.80 16.38
CA LEU A 93 8.46 -4.67 17.73
C LEU A 93 8.60 -6.02 18.43
N GLU A 94 7.60 -6.91 18.32
CA GLU A 94 7.66 -8.26 18.86
C GLU A 94 8.76 -9.11 18.21
N LYS A 95 8.92 -9.04 16.89
CA LYS A 95 10.01 -9.71 16.16
C LYS A 95 11.39 -9.22 16.60
N ILE A 96 11.56 -7.92 16.85
CA ILE A 96 12.83 -7.36 17.35
C ILE A 96 13.12 -7.88 18.75
N ARG A 97 12.14 -7.85 19.66
CA ARG A 97 12.28 -8.37 21.03
C ARG A 97 12.65 -9.86 21.07
N GLN A 98 12.05 -10.68 20.20
CA GLN A 98 12.39 -12.11 20.12
C GLN A 98 13.85 -12.31 19.67
N ARG A 99 14.33 -11.53 18.69
CA ARG A 99 15.73 -11.59 18.24
C ARG A 99 16.73 -11.16 19.31
N GLU A 100 16.40 -10.16 20.12
CA GLU A 100 17.26 -9.73 21.23
C GLU A 100 17.27 -10.74 22.40
N GLY A 101 16.17 -11.45 22.61
CA GLY A 101 16.05 -12.51 23.63
C GLY A 101 16.82 -13.80 23.29
N ASP A 102 16.99 -14.14 22.01
CA ASP A 102 17.67 -15.36 21.55
C ASP A 102 19.22 -15.28 21.61
N THR A 103 19.79 -14.14 21.99
CA THR A 103 21.26 -13.91 22.09
C THR A 103 21.88 -14.15 23.48
N HIS A 104 21.18 -14.83 24.41
CA HIS A 104 21.69 -15.13 25.75
C HIS A 104 21.87 -16.63 26.03
#